data_AF-A0A0E4FYE1-F1
#
_entry.id   AF-A0A0E4FYE1-F1
#
_cell.length_a   1.000
_cell.length_b   1.000
_cell.length_c   1.000
_cell.angle_alpha   90.00
_cell.angle_beta   90.00
_cell.angle_gamma   90.00
#
_symmetry.space_group_name_H-M   'P 1'
#
loop_
_entity.id
_entity.type
_entity.pdbx_description
1 polymer ?
#
loop_
_entity_poly.entity_id
_entity_poly.type
_entity_poly.pdbx_seq_one_letter_code
_entity_poly.pdbx_strand_id
1 'polypeptide(L)'
;MMLDDPYRLAHLPLVAPHDPRVIAAKDGTSYDMGRHPTAYSVVLPVSADALEASPAFQALDAELRRARFARKVAWHVMDRRRERLHATICGGLGSEPPAIEPACHVALAGLGPIRVEVRGLFSGNVNRGRLYLRVYPEQRDGVNLFHTVQRVLGRPTTDLYVVGLWNLMDDLDSDEAAILAAMIERWWSRTLLRVEADELWLLGARDDLVLDAEISARLRLR
;
A
#
# COMPACT_ATOMS: atom_id res chain seq x y z
N MET A 1 -11.21 -4.83 18.06
CA MET A 1 -10.93 -3.73 17.09
C MET A 1 -12.01 -3.75 16.03
N MET A 2 -12.80 -2.68 15.93
CA MET A 2 -13.85 -2.57 14.90
C MET A 2 -13.30 -2.01 13.59
N LEU A 3 -13.82 -2.50 12.47
CA LEU A 3 -13.61 -1.92 11.16
C LEU A 3 -14.23 -0.52 11.12
N ASP A 4 -13.48 0.48 10.68
CA ASP A 4 -13.99 1.85 10.60
C ASP A 4 -14.78 2.11 9.32
N ASP A 5 -15.55 3.20 9.31
CA ASP A 5 -16.39 3.56 8.17
C ASP A 5 -15.59 3.76 6.87
N PRO A 6 -14.39 4.40 6.86
CA PRO A 6 -13.54 4.43 5.68
C PRO A 6 -13.21 3.03 5.14
N TYR A 7 -12.85 2.08 6.00
CA TYR A 7 -12.60 0.70 5.60
C TYR A 7 -13.86 0.02 5.05
N ARG A 8 -15.00 0.20 5.73
CA ARG A 8 -16.29 -0.41 5.35
C ARG A 8 -16.85 0.15 4.03
N LEU A 9 -16.44 1.37 3.65
CA LEU A 9 -16.76 2.00 2.38
C LEU A 9 -15.78 1.59 1.26
N ALA A 10 -14.47 1.65 1.49
CA ALA A 10 -13.47 1.52 0.44
C ALA A 10 -12.90 0.10 0.24
N HIS A 11 -12.90 -0.73 1.29
CA HIS A 11 -12.18 -2.01 1.30
C HIS A 11 -13.08 -3.21 1.52
N LEU A 12 -13.96 -3.16 2.52
CA LEU A 12 -14.85 -4.27 2.84
C LEU A 12 -15.70 -4.73 1.64
N PRO A 13 -16.26 -3.84 0.79
CA PRO A 13 -17.04 -4.27 -0.37
C PRO A 13 -16.24 -5.11 -1.38
N LEU A 14 -14.91 -4.95 -1.42
CA LEU A 14 -14.03 -5.64 -2.36
C LEU A 14 -13.55 -7.00 -1.86
N VAL A 15 -13.60 -7.23 -0.54
CA VAL A 15 -13.07 -8.45 0.11
C VAL A 15 -14.16 -9.32 0.75
N ALA A 16 -15.30 -8.72 1.10
CA ALA A 16 -16.47 -9.38 1.65
C ALA A 16 -17.76 -8.64 1.22
N PRO A 17 -18.12 -8.67 -0.09
CA PRO A 17 -19.19 -7.85 -0.67
C PRO A 17 -20.59 -8.09 -0.08
N HIS A 18 -20.81 -9.25 0.54
CA HIS A 18 -22.09 -9.62 1.16
C HIS A 18 -22.11 -9.41 2.68
N ASP A 19 -21.06 -8.84 3.26
CA ASP A 19 -21.05 -8.52 4.69
C ASP A 19 -22.07 -7.41 4.98
N PRO A 20 -22.97 -7.58 5.98
CA PRO A 20 -24.03 -6.61 6.29
C PRO A 20 -23.49 -5.25 6.74
N ARG A 21 -22.20 -5.14 7.09
CA ARG A 21 -21.56 -3.89 7.48
C ARG A 21 -21.01 -3.11 6.29
N VAL A 22 -21.01 -3.66 5.08
CA VAL A 22 -20.62 -2.93 3.86
C VAL A 22 -21.36 -1.60 3.79
N ILE A 23 -20.60 -0.52 3.58
CA ILE A 23 -21.16 0.77 3.19
C ILE A 23 -21.04 0.83 1.67
N ALA A 24 -22.14 0.56 0.97
CA ALA A 24 -22.14 0.45 -0.49
C ALA A 24 -21.79 1.79 -1.18
N ALA A 25 -22.28 2.90 -0.64
CA ALA A 25 -22.01 4.25 -1.14
C ALA A 25 -22.11 5.26 0.00
N LYS A 26 -21.56 6.46 -0.22
CA LYS A 26 -21.64 7.58 0.74
C LYS A 26 -21.91 8.89 0.01
N ASP A 27 -22.92 9.62 0.47
CA ASP A 27 -23.28 10.94 -0.07
C ASP A 27 -22.08 11.89 -0.09
N GLY A 28 -21.95 12.63 -1.18
CA GLY A 28 -20.82 13.55 -1.41
C GLY A 28 -19.50 12.87 -1.80
N THR A 29 -19.50 11.56 -2.02
CA THR A 29 -18.36 10.81 -2.57
C THR A 29 -18.73 10.10 -3.86
N SER A 30 -17.73 9.71 -4.65
CA SER A 30 -17.93 8.91 -5.86
C SER A 30 -17.78 7.40 -5.61
N TYR A 31 -17.84 6.96 -4.34
CA TYR A 31 -17.71 5.56 -4.00
C TYR A 31 -18.98 4.77 -4.33
N ASP A 32 -18.80 3.66 -5.05
CA ASP A 32 -19.81 2.64 -5.30
C ASP A 32 -19.18 1.25 -5.15
N MET A 33 -19.62 0.50 -4.14
CA MET A 33 -19.12 -0.83 -3.79
C MET A 33 -17.58 -0.90 -3.72
N GLY A 34 -16.98 0.07 -3.02
CA GLY A 34 -15.52 0.18 -2.84
C GLY A 34 -14.76 0.71 -4.06
N ARG A 35 -15.45 1.02 -5.16
CA ARG A 35 -14.85 1.60 -6.36
C ARG A 35 -15.08 3.09 -6.42
N HIS A 36 -14.18 3.80 -7.08
CA HIS A 36 -14.25 5.23 -7.35
C HIS A 36 -13.77 5.49 -8.80
N PRO A 37 -14.00 6.68 -9.37
CA PRO A 37 -13.37 7.09 -10.63
C PRO A 37 -11.86 6.88 -10.57
N THR A 38 -11.22 6.60 -11.70
CA THR A 38 -9.77 6.36 -11.74
C THR A 38 -9.03 7.45 -10.98
N ALA A 39 -8.06 7.06 -10.15
CA ALA A 39 -7.17 7.98 -9.46
C ALA A 39 -5.73 7.61 -9.82
N TYR A 40 -4.96 8.60 -10.27
CA TYR A 40 -3.56 8.40 -10.62
C TYR A 40 -2.62 8.66 -9.46
N SER A 41 -1.58 7.86 -9.38
CA SER A 41 -0.53 7.96 -8.37
C SER A 41 0.84 7.58 -8.94
N VAL A 42 1.91 8.17 -8.39
CA VAL A 42 3.27 7.66 -8.61
C VAL A 42 3.65 6.78 -7.43
N VAL A 43 4.10 5.57 -7.73
CA VAL A 43 4.31 4.51 -6.75
C VAL A 43 5.68 3.86 -6.92
N LEU A 44 6.26 3.41 -5.81
CA LEU A 44 7.39 2.49 -5.80
C LEU A 44 6.87 1.05 -5.98
N PRO A 45 7.26 0.33 -7.04
CA PRO A 45 6.92 -1.09 -7.15
C PRO A 45 7.66 -1.95 -6.12
N VAL A 46 6.97 -2.98 -5.62
CA VAL A 46 7.54 -3.98 -4.72
C VAL A 46 7.28 -5.36 -5.31
N SER A 47 8.34 -6.11 -5.59
CA SER A 47 8.21 -7.46 -6.14
C SER A 47 7.60 -8.41 -5.11
N ALA A 48 6.45 -9.00 -5.45
CA ALA A 48 5.83 -10.05 -4.65
C ALA A 48 6.76 -11.27 -4.51
N ASP A 49 7.44 -11.68 -5.59
CA ASP A 49 8.38 -12.80 -5.57
C ASP A 49 9.54 -12.56 -4.61
N ALA A 50 10.14 -11.36 -4.66
CA ALA A 50 11.23 -11.02 -3.75
C ALA A 50 10.76 -10.98 -2.28
N LEU A 51 9.53 -10.50 -2.05
CA LEU A 51 8.93 -10.46 -0.73
C LEU A 51 8.63 -11.87 -0.21
N GLU A 52 7.99 -12.73 -1.01
CA GLU A 52 7.66 -14.11 -0.67
C GLU A 52 8.91 -14.99 -0.49
N ALA A 53 10.00 -14.70 -1.20
CA ALA A 53 11.29 -15.36 -1.02
C ALA A 53 12.03 -14.92 0.26
N SER A 54 11.63 -13.81 0.89
CA SER A 54 12.31 -13.32 2.10
C SER A 54 12.01 -14.20 3.32
N PRO A 55 13.03 -14.72 4.02
CA PRO A 55 12.82 -15.51 5.24
C PRO A 55 12.09 -14.74 6.34
N ALA A 56 12.34 -13.44 6.46
CA ALA A 56 11.70 -12.60 7.48
C ALA A 56 10.21 -12.39 7.15
N PHE A 57 9.87 -12.21 5.88
CA PHE A 57 8.48 -12.12 5.45
C PHE A 57 7.75 -13.47 5.61
N GLN A 58 8.38 -14.58 5.23
CA GLN A 58 7.82 -15.92 5.42
C GLN A 58 7.50 -16.21 6.89
N ALA A 59 8.37 -15.80 7.81
CA ALA A 59 8.13 -15.94 9.25
C ALA A 59 6.93 -15.10 9.72
N LEU A 60 6.80 -13.85 9.26
CA LEU A 60 5.65 -12.99 9.55
C LEU A 60 4.35 -13.56 8.96
N ASP A 61 4.35 -13.98 7.69
CA ASP A 61 3.18 -14.56 7.01
C ASP A 61 2.73 -15.86 7.70
N ALA A 62 3.68 -16.74 8.06
CA ALA A 62 3.38 -17.96 8.81
C ALA A 62 2.80 -17.67 10.20
N GLU A 63 3.24 -16.62 10.87
CA GLU A 63 2.67 -16.19 12.16
C GLU A 63 1.23 -15.66 11.98
N LEU A 64 1.00 -14.81 10.96
CA LEU A 64 -0.33 -14.29 10.64
C LEU A 64 -1.32 -15.42 10.29
N ARG A 65 -0.87 -16.43 9.53
CA ARG A 65 -1.69 -17.60 9.16
C ARG A 65 -2.03 -18.50 10.35
N ARG A 66 -1.22 -18.49 11.41
CA ARG A 66 -1.48 -19.26 12.65
C ARG A 66 -2.23 -18.45 13.71
N ALA A 67 -2.37 -17.13 13.52
CA ALA A 67 -3.06 -16.28 14.48
C ALA A 67 -4.54 -16.67 14.61
N ARG A 68 -5.12 -16.45 15.80
CA ARG A 68 -6.53 -16.76 16.08
C ARG A 68 -7.49 -16.07 15.09
N PHE A 69 -7.13 -14.88 14.62
CA PHE A 69 -7.92 -14.13 13.64
C PHE A 69 -7.60 -14.50 12.18
N ALA A 70 -6.77 -15.50 11.89
CA ALA A 70 -6.37 -15.85 10.51
C ALA A 70 -7.57 -16.12 9.59
N ARG A 71 -8.66 -16.70 10.13
CA ARG A 71 -9.91 -16.93 9.38
C ARG A 71 -10.62 -15.64 8.93
N LYS A 72 -10.29 -14.51 9.55
CA LYS A 72 -10.84 -13.18 9.24
C LYS A 72 -9.99 -12.44 8.22
N VAL A 73 -8.87 -12.98 7.76
CA VAL A 73 -8.02 -12.35 6.75
C VAL A 73 -8.45 -12.79 5.35
N ALA A 74 -8.60 -11.85 4.43
CA ALA A 74 -8.95 -12.06 3.04
C ALA A 74 -7.75 -12.55 2.20
N TRP A 75 -7.24 -13.75 2.49
CA TRP A 75 -6.03 -14.30 1.84
C TRP A 75 -6.10 -14.32 0.32
N HIS A 76 -7.29 -14.57 -0.24
CA HIS A 76 -7.55 -14.62 -1.69
C HIS A 76 -7.27 -13.29 -2.44
N VAL A 77 -7.18 -12.18 -1.72
CA VAL A 77 -6.92 -10.85 -2.31
C VAL A 77 -5.45 -10.69 -2.69
N MET A 78 -4.54 -11.37 -2.00
CA MET A 78 -3.09 -11.21 -2.20
C MET A 78 -2.66 -11.64 -3.61
N ASP A 79 -3.13 -12.79 -4.06
CA ASP A 79 -2.76 -13.34 -5.38
C ASP A 79 -3.16 -12.40 -6.52
N ARG A 80 -4.33 -11.75 -6.38
CA ARG A 80 -4.86 -10.80 -7.38
C ARG A 80 -4.03 -9.52 -7.50
N ARG A 81 -3.23 -9.21 -6.47
CA ARG A 81 -2.45 -7.97 -6.36
C ARG A 81 -0.96 -8.18 -6.57
N ARG A 82 -0.48 -9.41 -6.76
CA ARG A 82 0.95 -9.76 -6.88
C ARG A 82 1.71 -8.86 -7.85
N GLU A 83 1.15 -8.63 -9.03
CA GLU A 83 1.79 -7.81 -10.09
C GLU A 83 1.76 -6.30 -9.83
N ARG A 84 1.01 -5.87 -8.81
CA ARG A 84 0.71 -4.46 -8.52
C ARG A 84 1.04 -4.10 -7.08
N LEU A 85 1.84 -4.90 -6.37
CA LEU A 85 2.30 -4.54 -5.03
C LEU A 85 3.19 -3.30 -5.13
N HIS A 86 2.89 -2.30 -4.32
CA HIS A 86 3.56 -1.01 -4.37
C HIS A 86 3.42 -0.25 -3.06
N ALA A 87 4.23 0.79 -2.91
CA ALA A 87 4.01 1.86 -1.95
C ALA A 87 3.78 3.19 -2.67
N THR A 88 2.71 3.89 -2.34
CA THR A 88 2.38 5.18 -2.96
C THR A 88 3.33 6.26 -2.47
N ILE A 89 3.99 6.96 -3.41
CA ILE A 89 4.86 8.12 -3.12
C ILE A 89 4.06 9.41 -3.29
N CYS A 90 3.34 9.53 -4.42
CA CYS A 90 2.49 10.67 -4.72
C CYS A 90 1.08 10.16 -5.04
N GLY A 91 0.12 10.38 -4.14
CA GLY A 91 -1.30 10.11 -4.41
C GLY A 91 -2.01 11.31 -5.03
N GLY A 92 -3.22 11.08 -5.54
CA GLY A 92 -4.14 12.17 -5.92
C GLY A 92 -3.65 13.04 -7.07
N LEU A 93 -3.06 12.44 -8.11
CA LEU A 93 -2.57 13.17 -9.28
C LEU A 93 -3.68 13.61 -10.25
N GLY A 94 -4.92 13.24 -9.97
CA GLY A 94 -6.10 13.52 -10.78
C GLY A 94 -6.79 12.25 -11.24
N SER A 95 -7.91 12.42 -11.95
CA SER A 95 -8.69 11.31 -12.52
C SER A 95 -8.30 10.94 -13.94
N GLU A 96 -7.57 11.81 -14.61
CA GLU A 96 -6.97 11.59 -15.93
C GLU A 96 -5.46 11.32 -15.76
N PRO A 97 -4.83 10.57 -16.68
CA PRO A 97 -3.40 10.35 -16.63
C PRO A 97 -2.66 11.70 -16.64
N PRO A 98 -1.87 12.03 -15.61
CA PRO A 98 -1.17 13.29 -15.57
C PRO A 98 -0.08 13.33 -16.65
N ALA A 99 -0.01 14.44 -17.39
CA ALA A 99 1.15 14.71 -18.22
C ALA A 99 2.35 14.98 -17.31
N ILE A 100 3.37 14.12 -17.39
CA ILE A 100 4.64 14.31 -16.69
C ILE A 100 5.56 15.09 -17.62
N GLU A 101 5.95 16.30 -17.21
CA GLU A 101 6.78 17.17 -18.06
C GLU A 101 8.15 16.53 -18.34
N PRO A 102 8.75 16.76 -19.53
CA PRO A 102 10.08 16.23 -19.86
C PRO A 102 11.16 16.58 -18.82
N ALA A 103 11.08 17.77 -18.22
CA ALA A 103 12.00 18.19 -17.16
C ALA A 103 11.89 17.30 -15.90
N CYS A 104 10.68 16.82 -15.57
CA CYS A 104 10.48 15.88 -14.47
C CYS A 104 11.14 14.53 -14.78
N HIS A 105 11.02 14.04 -16.02
CA HIS A 105 11.68 12.80 -16.43
C HIS A 105 13.21 12.90 -16.30
N VAL A 106 13.80 14.00 -16.75
CA VAL A 106 15.25 14.24 -16.60
C VAL A 106 15.66 14.32 -15.13
N ALA A 107 14.88 15.04 -14.31
CA ALA A 107 15.17 15.17 -12.88
C ALA A 107 15.07 13.81 -12.15
N LEU A 108 14.07 12.99 -12.46
CA LEU A 108 13.92 11.65 -11.90
C LEU A 108 15.06 10.72 -12.33
N ALA A 109 15.45 10.73 -13.61
CA ALA A 109 16.58 9.96 -14.10
C ALA A 109 17.91 10.40 -13.45
N GLY A 110 18.06 11.70 -13.17
CA GLY A 110 19.21 12.25 -12.45
C GLY A 110 19.30 11.81 -10.99
N LEU A 111 18.24 11.25 -10.40
CA LEU A 111 18.29 10.69 -9.06
C LEU A 111 19.07 9.39 -9.02
N GLY A 112 19.18 8.61 -10.09
CA GLY A 112 19.68 7.24 -9.98
C GLY A 112 18.73 6.32 -9.20
N PRO A 113 19.09 5.04 -9.03
CA PRO A 113 18.25 4.08 -8.33
C PRO A 113 17.92 4.52 -6.91
N ILE A 114 16.69 4.24 -6.46
CA ILE A 114 16.25 4.51 -5.09
C ILE A 114 16.26 3.21 -4.30
N ARG A 115 17.01 3.20 -3.20
CA ARG A 115 16.98 2.09 -2.25
C ARG A 115 15.94 2.32 -1.16
N VAL A 116 15.22 1.28 -0.78
CA VAL A 116 14.29 1.33 0.35
C VAL A 116 14.38 0.07 1.21
N GLU A 117 14.00 0.20 2.47
CA GLU A 117 13.69 -0.93 3.33
C GLU A 117 12.18 -1.08 3.50
N VAL A 118 11.65 -2.25 3.14
CA VAL A 118 10.29 -2.67 3.51
C VAL A 118 10.39 -3.37 4.86
N ARG A 119 9.70 -2.83 5.86
CA ARG A 119 9.74 -3.32 7.24
C ARG A 119 8.35 -3.67 7.73
N GLY A 120 8.30 -4.67 8.60
CA GLY A 120 7.33 -4.90 9.65
C GLY A 120 5.83 -4.84 9.37
N LEU A 121 5.05 -5.39 10.30
CA LEU A 121 3.60 -5.25 10.28
C LEU A 121 3.18 -3.88 10.80
N PHE A 122 2.21 -3.26 10.15
CA PHE A 122 1.64 -1.97 10.55
C PHE A 122 0.11 -1.97 10.38
N SER A 123 -0.58 -1.32 11.31
CA SER A 123 -1.99 -0.96 11.20
C SER A 123 -2.15 0.50 11.62
N GLY A 124 -2.85 1.28 10.81
CA GLY A 124 -3.09 2.69 11.08
C GLY A 124 -4.35 2.95 11.89
N ASN A 125 -4.61 4.23 12.18
CA ASN A 125 -5.83 4.68 12.86
C ASN A 125 -6.99 4.98 11.90
N VAL A 126 -6.75 4.90 10.59
CA VAL A 126 -7.73 5.03 9.50
C VAL A 126 -7.62 3.79 8.62
N ASN A 127 -8.73 3.38 8.03
CA ASN A 127 -8.86 2.10 7.34
C ASN A 127 -8.54 0.92 8.27
N ARG A 128 -9.02 1.00 9.52
CA ARG A 128 -8.91 -0.07 10.52
C ARG A 128 -9.52 -1.34 9.93
N GLY A 129 -8.68 -2.35 9.71
CA GLY A 129 -9.02 -3.51 8.90
C GLY A 129 -7.96 -3.82 7.84
N ARG A 130 -7.22 -2.81 7.38
CA ARG A 130 -6.10 -2.99 6.45
C ARG A 130 -4.80 -3.09 7.23
N LEU A 131 -3.99 -4.09 6.88
CA LEU A 131 -2.66 -4.31 7.41
C LEU A 131 -1.62 -4.10 6.30
N TYR A 132 -0.52 -3.48 6.69
CA TYR A 132 0.49 -2.99 5.76
C TYR A 132 1.88 -3.43 6.18
N LEU A 133 2.82 -3.28 5.24
CA LEU A 133 4.24 -3.14 5.52
C LEU A 133 4.66 -1.69 5.37
N ARG A 134 5.54 -1.19 6.24
CA ARG A 134 6.08 0.17 6.14
C ARG A 134 7.26 0.22 5.19
N VAL A 135 7.37 1.31 4.44
CA VAL A 135 8.50 1.55 3.53
C VAL A 135 9.31 2.74 4.04
N TYR A 136 10.63 2.52 4.12
CA TYR A 136 11.60 3.50 4.55
C TYR A 136 12.54 3.79 3.39
N PRO A 137 12.39 4.93 2.70
CA PRO A 137 13.30 5.31 1.64
C PRO A 137 14.69 5.61 2.20
N GLU A 138 15.72 5.37 1.38
CA GLU A 138 17.08 5.78 1.72
C GLU A 138 17.16 7.30 1.91
N GLN A 139 18.07 7.69 2.80
CA GLN A 139 18.49 9.08 2.91
C GLN A 139 19.79 9.24 2.16
N ARG A 140 19.80 10.16 1.20
CA ARG A 140 21.00 10.54 0.45
C ARG A 140 21.35 11.98 0.79
N ASP A 141 22.55 12.19 1.31
CA ASP A 141 23.00 13.49 1.81
C ASP A 141 22.03 14.12 2.83
N GLY A 142 21.44 13.27 3.68
CA GLY A 142 20.45 13.67 4.69
C GLY A 142 19.04 13.94 4.15
N VAL A 143 18.79 13.70 2.86
CA VAL A 143 17.50 13.93 2.20
C VAL A 143 16.77 12.61 1.96
N ASN A 144 15.53 12.51 2.43
CA ASN A 144 14.61 11.44 2.04
C ASN A 144 14.31 11.52 0.53
N LEU A 145 14.70 10.50 -0.24
CA LEU A 145 14.53 10.53 -1.69
C LEU A 145 13.08 10.56 -2.16
N PHE A 146 12.13 10.05 -1.38
CA PHE A 146 10.71 10.19 -1.72
C PHE A 146 10.24 11.64 -1.62
N HIS A 147 10.80 12.45 -0.71
CA HIS A 147 10.54 13.89 -0.71
C HIS A 147 11.07 14.57 -1.97
N THR A 148 12.23 14.13 -2.48
CA THR A 148 12.77 14.64 -3.74
C THR A 148 11.85 14.30 -4.90
N VAL A 149 11.37 13.05 -5.00
CA VAL A 149 10.38 12.64 -6.02
C VAL A 149 9.10 13.48 -5.92
N GLN A 150 8.57 13.68 -4.71
CA GLN A 150 7.38 14.51 -4.47
C GLN A 150 7.58 15.94 -4.96
N ARG A 151 8.72 16.57 -4.65
CA ARG A 151 9.06 17.93 -5.09
C ARG A 151 9.23 18.03 -6.60
N VAL A 152 9.91 17.06 -7.23
CA VAL A 152 10.06 17.01 -8.69
C VAL A 152 8.69 16.99 -9.38
N LEU A 153 7.72 16.27 -8.80
CA LEU A 153 6.35 16.18 -9.31
C LEU A 153 5.42 17.31 -8.83
N GLY A 154 5.97 18.33 -8.16
CA GLY A 154 5.20 19.47 -7.64
C GLY A 154 4.19 19.10 -6.55
N ARG A 155 4.47 18.07 -5.74
CA ARG A 155 3.57 17.56 -4.70
C ARG A 155 4.08 17.85 -3.29
N PRO A 156 3.16 18.03 -2.31
CA PRO A 156 3.53 18.12 -0.90
C PRO A 156 4.29 16.89 -0.43
N THR A 157 5.20 17.09 0.52
CA THR A 157 5.94 15.99 1.13
C THR A 157 5.11 15.26 2.19
N THR A 158 5.28 13.96 2.31
CA THR A 158 4.65 13.10 3.33
C THR A 158 5.68 12.18 3.95
N ASP A 159 5.35 11.50 5.05
CA ASP A 159 6.32 10.64 5.78
C ASP A 159 5.79 9.22 6.06
N LEU A 160 4.60 8.89 5.56
CA LEU A 160 4.03 7.55 5.69
C LEU A 160 3.91 6.90 4.32
N TYR A 161 4.72 5.87 4.11
CA TYR A 161 4.73 5.04 2.91
C TYR A 161 4.49 3.60 3.32
N VAL A 162 3.52 2.96 2.70
CA VAL A 162 3.05 1.63 3.09
C VAL A 162 2.71 0.77 1.88
N VAL A 163 3.03 -0.52 1.96
CA VAL A 163 2.54 -1.55 1.05
C VAL A 163 1.36 -2.24 1.71
N GLY A 164 0.14 -2.00 1.23
CA GLY A 164 -1.03 -2.71 1.73
C GLY A 164 -1.00 -4.16 1.28
N LEU A 165 -1.21 -5.12 2.18
CA LEU A 165 -1.14 -6.56 1.88
C LEU A 165 -2.37 -7.31 2.34
N TRP A 166 -2.67 -7.26 3.63
CA TRP A 166 -3.75 -8.04 4.23
C TRP A 166 -4.95 -7.17 4.57
N ASN A 167 -6.13 -7.74 4.36
CA ASN A 167 -7.41 -7.10 4.61
C ASN A 167 -8.23 -8.00 5.53
N LEU A 168 -8.77 -7.43 6.61
CA LEU A 168 -9.72 -8.12 7.47
C LEU A 168 -11.12 -8.08 6.84
N MET A 169 -11.81 -9.21 6.88
CA MET A 169 -13.21 -9.35 6.45
C MET A 169 -14.17 -9.13 7.62
N ASP A 170 -13.67 -9.11 8.86
CA ASP A 170 -14.48 -9.04 10.08
C ASP A 170 -13.73 -8.29 11.19
N ASP A 171 -14.48 -7.79 12.17
CA ASP A 171 -13.96 -7.16 13.38
C ASP A 171 -13.09 -8.14 14.15
N LEU A 172 -12.10 -7.64 14.88
CA LEU A 172 -11.35 -8.45 15.86
C LEU A 172 -12.00 -8.32 17.23
N ASP A 173 -12.16 -9.42 17.96
CA ASP A 173 -12.49 -9.35 19.38
C ASP A 173 -11.30 -8.77 20.20
N SER A 174 -11.45 -8.64 21.51
CA SER A 174 -10.39 -8.09 22.37
C SER A 174 -9.12 -8.93 22.36
N ASP A 175 -9.24 -10.26 22.36
CA ASP A 175 -8.11 -11.18 22.38
C ASP A 175 -7.39 -11.16 21.04
N GLU A 176 -8.15 -11.22 19.94
CA GLU A 176 -7.63 -11.15 18.58
C GLU A 176 -6.93 -9.81 18.32
N ALA A 177 -7.50 -8.70 18.80
CA ALA A 177 -6.87 -7.39 18.70
C ALA A 177 -5.57 -7.30 19.53
N ALA A 178 -5.54 -7.88 20.73
CA ALA A 178 -4.33 -7.94 21.55
C ALA A 178 -3.22 -8.78 20.89
N ILE A 179 -3.58 -9.90 20.24
CA ILE A 179 -2.65 -10.71 19.44
C ILE A 179 -2.07 -9.87 18.30
N LEU A 180 -2.91 -9.18 17.52
CA LEU A 180 -2.45 -8.34 16.42
C LEU A 180 -1.52 -7.22 16.92
N ALA A 181 -1.87 -6.55 18.01
CA ALA A 181 -1.04 -5.50 18.60
C ALA A 181 0.34 -6.05 19.02
N ALA A 182 0.38 -7.20 19.69
CA ALA A 182 1.63 -7.84 20.07
C ALA A 182 2.48 -8.27 18.86
N MET A 183 1.84 -8.69 17.76
CA MET A 183 2.54 -8.98 16.50
C MET A 183 3.14 -7.71 15.91
N ILE A 184 2.38 -6.61 15.84
CA ILE A 184 2.87 -5.31 15.36
C ILE A 184 4.11 -4.90 16.17
N GLU A 185 4.05 -4.92 17.50
CA GLU A 185 5.20 -4.55 18.36
C GLU A 185 6.46 -5.39 18.08
N ARG A 186 6.32 -6.69 17.80
CA ARG A 186 7.47 -7.56 17.48
C ARG A 186 8.05 -7.28 16.10
N TRP A 187 7.21 -6.94 15.13
CA TRP A 187 7.58 -6.91 13.72
C TRP A 187 7.83 -5.50 13.18
N TRP A 188 7.24 -4.45 13.73
CA TRP A 188 7.15 -3.12 13.10
C TRP A 188 8.50 -2.52 12.66
N SER A 189 9.58 -2.81 13.38
CA SER A 189 10.93 -2.32 13.10
C SER A 189 11.81 -3.29 12.33
N ARG A 190 11.36 -4.53 12.08
CA ARG A 190 12.16 -5.56 11.41
C ARG A 190 12.13 -5.38 9.90
N THR A 191 13.30 -5.31 9.28
CA THR A 191 13.45 -5.30 7.82
C THR A 191 13.04 -6.65 7.25
N LEU A 192 12.06 -6.64 6.35
CA LEU A 192 11.55 -7.82 5.65
C LEU A 192 12.15 -7.92 4.26
N LEU A 193 12.36 -6.81 3.57
CA LEU A 193 12.94 -6.78 2.24
C LEU A 193 13.73 -5.48 2.04
N ARG A 194 14.86 -5.58 1.34
CA ARG A 194 15.54 -4.41 0.77
C ARG A 194 15.25 -4.38 -0.71
N VAL A 195 14.84 -3.22 -1.21
CA VAL A 195 14.49 -3.03 -2.62
C VAL A 195 15.41 -1.96 -3.17
N GLU A 196 15.97 -2.22 -4.36
CA GLU A 196 16.59 -1.19 -5.20
C GLU A 196 15.69 -1.04 -6.42
N ALA A 197 15.15 0.17 -6.62
CA ALA A 197 14.25 0.46 -7.72
C ALA A 197 14.93 1.36 -8.75
N ASP A 198 14.92 0.90 -10.00
CA ASP A 198 15.40 1.65 -11.17
C ASP A 198 14.28 2.38 -11.90
N GLU A 199 13.04 2.17 -11.48
CA GLU A 199 11.86 2.84 -12.02
C GLU A 199 10.78 3.00 -10.96
N LEU A 200 9.92 3.99 -11.19
CA LEU A 200 8.65 4.18 -10.50
C LEU A 200 7.52 3.93 -11.49
N TRP A 201 6.32 3.66 -11.00
CA TRP A 201 5.14 3.48 -11.83
C TRP A 201 4.19 4.65 -11.69
N LEU A 202 3.67 5.13 -12.82
CA LEU A 202 2.43 5.88 -12.85
C LEU A 202 1.29 4.87 -12.90
N LEU A 203 0.52 4.80 -11.82
CA LEU A 203 -0.52 3.81 -11.59
C LEU A 203 -1.90 4.49 -11.55
N GLY A 204 -2.81 4.07 -12.41
CA GLY A 204 -4.23 4.45 -12.36
C GLY A 204 -5.05 3.31 -11.75
N ALA A 205 -5.84 3.59 -10.72
CA ALA A 205 -6.68 2.58 -10.05
C ALA A 205 -8.10 3.10 -9.82
N ARG A 206 -9.09 2.20 -9.86
CA ARG A 206 -10.50 2.52 -9.55
C ARG A 206 -10.94 1.99 -8.19
N ASP A 207 -10.02 1.41 -7.43
CA ASP A 207 -10.23 1.01 -6.06
C ASP A 207 -8.93 1.09 -5.25
N ASP A 208 -9.05 1.23 -3.93
CA ASP A 208 -7.88 1.39 -3.04
C ASP A 208 -7.09 0.10 -2.82
N LEU A 209 -7.60 -1.05 -3.28
CA LEU A 209 -6.89 -2.33 -3.31
C LEU A 209 -6.14 -2.54 -4.62
N VAL A 210 -6.25 -1.62 -5.59
CA VAL A 210 -5.63 -1.68 -6.90
C VAL A 210 -5.90 -2.99 -7.65
N LEU A 211 -7.08 -3.58 -7.45
CA LEU A 211 -7.43 -4.88 -8.03
C LEU A 211 -7.56 -4.83 -9.55
N ASP A 212 -7.86 -3.66 -10.09
CA ASP A 212 -8.02 -3.41 -11.51
C ASP A 212 -7.07 -2.33 -12.06
N ALA A 213 -6.00 -2.04 -11.32
CA ALA A 213 -5.12 -0.93 -11.66
C ALA A 213 -4.30 -1.19 -12.93
N GLU A 214 -3.98 -0.10 -13.62
CA GLU A 214 -3.18 -0.06 -14.82
C GLU A 214 -1.87 0.69 -14.56
N ILE A 215 -0.74 0.11 -15.01
CA ILE A 215 0.55 0.80 -15.05
C ILE A 215 0.60 1.60 -16.36
N SER A 216 0.13 2.84 -16.31
CA SER A 216 0.01 3.70 -17.49
C SER A 216 1.35 4.25 -17.99
N ALA A 217 2.35 4.35 -17.10
CA ALA A 217 3.72 4.67 -17.50
C ALA A 217 4.75 4.17 -16.49
N ARG A 218 6.01 4.04 -16.96
CA ARG A 218 7.18 3.75 -16.13
C ARG A 218 8.11 4.98 -16.15
N LEU A 219 8.39 5.51 -14.97
CA LEU A 219 9.27 6.66 -14.77
C LEU A 219 10.66 6.14 -14.43
N ARG A 220 11.60 6.20 -15.38
CA ARG A 220 12.96 5.71 -15.19
C ARG A 220 13.72 6.59 -14.19
N LEU A 221 14.53 5.93 -13.37
CA LEU A 221 15.46 6.56 -12.43
C LEU A 221 16.91 6.50 -12.92
N ARG A 222 17.16 5.95 -14.10
CA ARG A 222 18.45 5.93 -14.81
C ARG A 222 18.27 5.74 -16.31
#